data_AF-A0A7C4LE48-F1
#
_entry.id   AF-A0A7C4LE48-F1
#
_cell.length_a   1.000
_cell.length_b   1.000
_cell.length_c   1.000
_cell.angle_alpha   90.00
_cell.angle_beta   90.00
_cell.angle_gamma   90.00
#
_symmetry.space_group_name_H-M   'P 1'
#
loop_
_entity.id
_entity.type
_entity.pdbx_description
1 polymer ?
#
loop_
_entity_poly.entity_id
_entity_poly.type
_entity_poly.pdbx_seq_one_letter_code
_entity_poly.pdbx_strand_id
1 'polypeptide(L)'
;MPRPRSRVRYDMPALRPPARLAPRVIPSVDPWVAGEMFVSPHVEERRRGFAILFGSETVRRSTLTPQLLAARVDEPDLTLRAQIVQALADYFEVRGVEYRYPADVRAVVAGHLRKFDRLQFLALLEIHTAARDGLVRLAPDSLTRLLGRIPNASAQLVRLAGDRGLALKLRRAAIELIGRVGFTDAREALAGLETRIAGRRAGQMAMAFAPSDHADEHSLLPALQQALQALHEND
;
A
#
# COMPACT_ATOMS: atom_id res chain seq x y z
N MET A 1 32.40 10.64 21.88
CA MET A 1 31.56 9.50 22.34
C MET A 1 30.76 8.95 21.15
N PRO A 2 30.97 7.69 20.74
CA PRO A 2 30.21 7.07 19.66
C PRO A 2 28.93 6.41 20.21
N ARG A 3 27.78 6.62 19.54
CA ARG A 3 26.50 6.00 19.90
C ARG A 3 26.51 4.49 19.55
N PRO A 4 25.92 3.61 20.38
CA PRO A 4 25.85 2.19 20.09
C PRO A 4 24.84 1.93 18.95
N ARG A 5 25.28 1.23 17.91
CA ARG A 5 24.41 0.69 16.85
C ARG A 5 23.86 -0.65 17.34
N SER A 6 22.58 -0.70 17.69
CA SER A 6 21.85 -1.97 17.89
C SER A 6 21.80 -2.71 16.54
N ARG A 7 22.49 -3.85 16.47
CA ARG A 7 22.37 -4.80 15.34
C ARG A 7 21.21 -5.73 15.67
N VAL A 8 20.02 -5.43 15.14
CA VAL A 8 18.94 -6.42 15.04
C VAL A 8 19.36 -7.45 14.00
N ARG A 9 19.58 -8.71 14.42
CA ARG A 9 19.73 -9.84 13.50
C ARG A 9 18.33 -10.35 13.19
N TYR A 10 17.94 -10.29 11.91
CA TYR A 10 16.76 -10.98 11.42
C TYR A 10 17.18 -12.38 10.98
N ASP A 11 16.77 -13.42 11.72
CA ASP A 11 16.72 -14.77 11.20
C ASP A 11 15.51 -14.86 10.25
N MET A 12 15.77 -14.80 8.95
CA MET A 12 14.75 -14.95 7.93
C MET A 12 14.67 -16.44 7.54
N PRO A 13 13.55 -17.14 7.82
CA PRO A 13 13.31 -18.44 7.19
C PRO A 13 13.23 -18.23 5.67
N ALA A 14 13.83 -19.15 4.91
CA ALA A 14 13.94 -19.09 3.46
C ALA A 14 12.56 -19.00 2.78
N LEU A 15 12.09 -17.76 2.54
CA LEU A 15 10.88 -17.49 1.80
C LEU A 15 11.10 -17.88 0.34
N ARG A 16 10.30 -18.85 -0.13
CA ARG A 16 10.17 -19.13 -1.57
C ARG A 16 9.88 -17.81 -2.29
N PRO A 17 10.57 -17.49 -3.40
CA PRO A 17 10.30 -16.27 -4.13
C PRO A 17 8.83 -16.24 -4.58
N PRO A 18 8.13 -15.10 -4.45
CA PRO A 18 6.78 -14.97 -4.97
C PRO A 18 6.76 -15.29 -6.46
N ALA A 19 5.63 -15.83 -6.94
CA ALA A 19 5.44 -16.22 -8.33
C ALA A 19 5.87 -15.07 -9.26
N ARG A 20 6.98 -15.30 -9.98
CA ARG A 20 7.57 -14.31 -10.89
C ARG A 20 6.53 -13.98 -11.95
N LEU A 21 6.33 -12.70 -12.25
CA LEU A 21 5.83 -12.33 -13.57
C LEU A 21 6.89 -12.81 -14.57
N ALA A 22 6.60 -13.90 -15.27
CA ALA A 22 7.53 -14.48 -16.24
C ALA A 22 7.86 -13.42 -17.30
N PRO A 23 9.14 -13.24 -17.69
CA PRO A 23 9.47 -12.41 -18.83
C PRO A 23 8.86 -13.07 -20.06
N ARG A 24 7.72 -12.55 -20.52
CA ARG A 24 7.21 -12.89 -21.85
C ARG A 24 8.16 -12.23 -22.84
N VAL A 25 8.53 -12.94 -23.89
CA VAL A 25 9.21 -12.33 -25.05
C VAL A 25 8.21 -11.37 -25.65
N ILE A 26 8.39 -10.08 -25.40
CA ILE A 26 7.57 -9.02 -25.96
C ILE A 26 8.33 -8.49 -27.18
N PRO A 27 7.67 -8.28 -28.34
CA PRO A 27 8.30 -7.63 -29.49
C PRO A 27 9.00 -6.35 -29.05
N SER A 28 10.09 -5.97 -29.71
CA SER A 28 10.85 -4.74 -29.45
C SER A 28 10.00 -3.50 -29.80
N VAL A 29 8.95 -3.24 -29.02
CA VAL A 29 8.15 -2.03 -29.10
C VAL A 29 8.93 -0.95 -28.38
N ASP A 30 9.08 0.19 -29.06
CA ASP A 30 9.69 1.38 -28.50
C ASP A 30 9.05 1.73 -27.14
N PRO A 31 9.84 1.97 -26.06
CA PRO A 31 9.33 2.41 -24.77
C PRO A 31 8.39 3.62 -24.85
N TRP A 32 8.56 4.48 -25.87
CA TRP A 32 7.67 5.61 -26.14
C TRP A 32 6.27 5.15 -26.54
N VAL A 33 6.17 4.27 -27.54
CA VAL A 33 4.88 3.68 -27.99
C VAL A 33 4.22 2.92 -26.85
N ALA A 34 5.00 2.20 -26.05
CA ALA A 34 4.48 1.51 -24.86
C ALA A 34 3.92 2.49 -23.80
N GLY A 35 4.55 3.66 -23.66
CA GLY A 35 4.07 4.76 -22.82
C GLY A 35 2.76 5.35 -23.32
N GLU A 36 2.64 5.62 -24.61
CA GLU A 36 1.40 6.11 -25.25
C GLU A 36 0.25 5.13 -25.06
N MET A 37 0.50 3.84 -25.30
CA MET A 37 -0.48 2.78 -25.03
C MET A 37 -0.91 2.75 -23.55
N PHE A 38 0.03 2.97 -22.63
CA PHE A 38 -0.23 2.93 -21.19
C PHE A 38 -1.13 4.08 -20.70
N VAL A 39 -1.17 5.20 -21.42
CA VAL A 39 -2.04 6.34 -21.11
C VAL A 39 -3.33 6.38 -21.95
N SER A 40 -3.56 5.36 -22.78
CA SER A 40 -4.76 5.24 -23.62
C SER A 40 -6.07 5.26 -22.82
N PRO A 41 -7.18 5.81 -23.37
CA PRO A 41 -8.50 5.68 -22.76
C PRO A 41 -8.98 4.21 -22.66
N HIS A 42 -8.44 3.30 -23.49
CA HIS A 42 -8.86 1.91 -23.55
C HIS A 42 -8.06 1.00 -22.60
N VAL A 43 -8.74 0.30 -21.69
CA VAL A 43 -8.11 -0.56 -20.67
C VAL A 43 -7.21 -1.64 -21.27
N GLU A 44 -7.61 -2.25 -22.38
CA GLU A 44 -6.83 -3.30 -23.03
C GLU A 44 -5.56 -2.78 -23.71
N GLU A 45 -5.54 -1.51 -24.11
CA GLU A 45 -4.31 -0.86 -24.58
C GLU A 45 -3.40 -0.53 -23.42
N ARG A 46 -3.96 -0.02 -22.30
CA ARG A 46 -3.17 0.24 -21.10
C ARG A 46 -2.52 -1.02 -20.54
N ARG A 47 -3.25 -2.14 -20.49
CA ARG A 47 -2.71 -3.45 -20.07
C ARG A 47 -1.57 -3.91 -20.98
N ARG A 48 -1.70 -3.73 -22.30
CA ARG A 48 -0.64 -4.03 -23.26
C ARG A 48 0.58 -3.12 -23.07
N GLY A 49 0.38 -1.81 -22.96
CA GLY A 49 1.43 -0.84 -22.67
C GLY A 49 2.19 -1.16 -21.39
N PHE A 50 1.46 -1.47 -20.31
CA PHE A 50 2.04 -1.92 -19.03
C PHE A 50 2.88 -3.19 -19.20
N ALA A 51 2.35 -4.21 -19.88
CA ALA A 51 3.06 -5.46 -20.10
C ALA A 51 4.39 -5.21 -20.84
N ILE A 52 4.38 -4.36 -21.87
CA ILE A 52 5.59 -3.98 -22.62
C ILE A 52 6.58 -3.23 -21.73
N LEU A 53 6.13 -2.16 -21.06
CA LEU A 53 6.96 -1.34 -20.17
C LEU A 53 7.61 -2.16 -19.04
N PHE A 54 6.87 -3.15 -18.51
CA PHE A 54 7.32 -3.96 -17.38
C PHE A 54 7.91 -5.32 -17.77
N GLY A 55 7.88 -5.68 -19.06
CA GLY A 55 8.44 -6.92 -19.59
C GLY A 55 9.95 -6.90 -19.80
N SER A 56 10.55 -5.70 -19.88
CA SER A 56 12.00 -5.52 -20.09
C SER A 56 12.68 -4.88 -18.89
N GLU A 57 13.76 -5.50 -18.40
CA GLU A 57 14.56 -4.93 -17.30
C GLU A 57 15.21 -3.60 -17.69
N THR A 58 15.63 -3.44 -18.95
CA THR A 58 16.20 -2.18 -19.45
C THR A 58 15.20 -1.04 -19.34
N VAL A 59 13.94 -1.29 -19.70
CA VAL A 59 12.87 -0.29 -19.62
C VAL A 59 12.57 0.03 -18.17
N ARG A 60 12.48 -0.97 -17.28
CA ARG A 60 12.30 -0.75 -15.84
C ARG A 60 13.45 0.04 -15.19
N ARG A 61 14.64 0.07 -15.78
CA ARG A 61 15.77 0.89 -15.29
C ARG A 61 15.77 2.31 -15.83
N SER A 62 14.88 2.65 -16.77
CA SER A 62 14.65 4.02 -17.20
C SER A 62 13.89 4.80 -16.13
N THR A 63 14.17 6.09 -15.99
CA THR A 63 13.43 6.99 -15.11
C THR A 63 12.00 7.27 -15.60
N LEU A 64 11.71 7.08 -16.90
CA LEU A 64 10.39 7.32 -17.47
C LEU A 64 9.33 6.32 -16.95
N THR A 65 9.69 5.04 -16.89
CA THR A 65 8.77 3.97 -16.47
C THR A 65 8.18 4.19 -15.08
N PRO A 66 8.97 4.45 -14.01
CA PRO A 66 8.39 4.73 -12.70
C PRO A 66 7.57 6.02 -12.66
N GLN A 67 7.88 7.04 -13.48
CA GLN A 67 7.05 8.25 -13.57
C GLN A 67 5.66 7.93 -14.12
N LEU A 68 5.59 7.20 -15.23
CA LEU A 68 4.33 6.77 -15.83
C LEU A 68 3.51 5.92 -14.86
N LEU A 69 4.14 4.95 -14.20
CA LEU A 69 3.47 4.10 -13.21
C LEU A 69 2.93 4.90 -12.03
N ALA A 70 3.74 5.81 -11.46
CA ALA A 70 3.34 6.57 -10.28
C ALA A 70 2.20 7.56 -10.58
N ALA A 71 2.13 8.08 -11.81
CA ALA A 71 1.02 8.92 -12.26
C ALA A 71 -0.31 8.15 -12.44
N ARG A 72 -0.29 6.81 -12.34
CA ARG A 72 -1.44 5.93 -12.62
C ARG A 72 -1.79 5.00 -11.46
N VAL A 73 -1.40 5.33 -10.22
CA VAL A 73 -1.76 4.53 -9.03
C VAL A 73 -3.28 4.49 -8.78
N ASP A 74 -4.02 5.44 -9.32
CA ASP A 74 -5.48 5.51 -9.29
C ASP A 74 -6.15 4.85 -10.52
N GLU A 75 -5.43 4.02 -11.27
CA GLU A 75 -5.94 3.29 -12.45
C GLU A 75 -7.33 2.66 -12.20
N PRO A 76 -8.38 2.96 -12.99
CA PRO A 76 -9.73 2.43 -12.74
C PRO A 76 -9.82 0.91 -12.83
N ASP A 77 -9.03 0.25 -13.67
CA ASP A 77 -8.99 -1.21 -13.71
C ASP A 77 -8.24 -1.77 -12.51
N LEU A 78 -8.96 -2.41 -11.59
CA LEU A 78 -8.42 -2.89 -10.32
C LEU A 78 -7.26 -3.88 -10.48
N THR A 79 -7.32 -4.73 -11.52
CA THR A 79 -6.25 -5.70 -11.82
C THR A 79 -4.98 -4.99 -12.27
N LEU A 80 -5.09 -4.07 -13.23
CA LEU A 80 -3.95 -3.27 -13.68
C LEU A 80 -3.42 -2.37 -12.56
N ARG A 81 -4.29 -1.79 -11.73
CA ARG A 81 -3.88 -0.99 -10.56
C ARG A 81 -3.04 -1.80 -9.58
N ALA A 82 -3.45 -3.04 -9.28
CA ALA A 82 -2.66 -3.94 -8.42
C ALA A 82 -1.28 -4.24 -9.03
N GLN A 83 -1.20 -4.42 -10.35
CA GLN A 83 0.07 -4.62 -11.05
C GLN A 83 0.96 -3.37 -11.01
N ILE A 84 0.39 -2.17 -11.17
CA ILE A 84 1.11 -0.89 -11.05
C ILE A 84 1.68 -0.73 -9.65
N VAL A 85 0.88 -0.98 -8.61
CA VAL A 85 1.32 -0.87 -7.21
C VAL A 85 2.40 -1.91 -6.88
N GLN A 86 2.26 -3.14 -7.37
CA GLN A 86 3.31 -4.16 -7.27
C GLN A 86 4.60 -3.68 -7.93
N ALA A 87 4.51 -3.17 -9.15
CA ALA A 87 5.65 -2.66 -9.90
C ALA A 87 6.36 -1.51 -9.19
N LEU A 88 5.62 -0.56 -8.61
CA LEU A 88 6.16 0.54 -7.82
C LEU A 88 6.85 0.04 -6.54
N ALA A 89 6.26 -0.94 -5.85
CA ALA A 89 6.88 -1.55 -4.68
C ALA A 89 8.18 -2.30 -5.03
N ASP A 90 8.26 -2.93 -6.21
CA ASP A 90 9.44 -3.66 -6.65
C ASP A 90 10.66 -2.75 -6.82
N TYR A 91 10.49 -1.44 -7.07
CA TYR A 91 11.61 -0.49 -7.07
C TYR A 91 12.33 -0.39 -5.73
N PHE A 92 11.65 -0.71 -4.63
CA PHE A 92 12.23 -0.72 -3.29
C PHE A 92 12.53 -2.14 -2.78
N GLU A 93 12.47 -3.15 -3.65
CA GLU A 93 12.88 -4.52 -3.34
C GLU A 93 14.39 -4.54 -3.05
N VAL A 94 14.76 -5.10 -1.90
CA VAL A 94 16.16 -5.37 -1.52
C VAL A 94 16.50 -6.79 -1.95
N ARG A 95 17.62 -6.97 -2.64
CA ARG A 95 18.16 -8.27 -3.06
C ARG A 95 19.56 -8.44 -2.48
N GLY A 96 19.66 -9.31 -1.47
CA GLY A 96 20.88 -9.45 -0.70
C GLY A 96 21.16 -8.18 0.11
N VAL A 97 22.25 -7.49 -0.20
CA VAL A 97 22.68 -6.27 0.51
C VAL A 97 22.26 -4.97 -0.16
N GLU A 98 21.78 -5.02 -1.41
CA GLU A 98 21.51 -3.83 -2.21
C GLU A 98 20.09 -3.82 -2.76
N TYR A 99 19.62 -2.62 -3.12
CA TYR A 99 18.37 -2.51 -3.86
C TYR A 99 18.54 -3.05 -5.27
N ARG A 100 17.49 -3.67 -5.80
CA ARG A 100 17.48 -4.17 -7.18
C ARG A 100 17.71 -3.08 -8.22
N TYR A 101 17.18 -1.88 -7.97
CA TYR A 101 17.20 -0.78 -8.92
C TYR A 101 18.13 0.37 -8.48
N PRO A 102 18.78 1.06 -9.43
CA PRO A 102 19.63 2.22 -9.17
C PRO A 102 18.97 3.30 -8.31
N ALA A 103 19.80 4.04 -7.55
CA ALA A 103 19.31 5.01 -6.56
C ALA A 103 18.55 6.20 -7.20
N ASP A 104 18.97 6.65 -8.38
CA ASP A 104 18.33 7.69 -9.18
C ASP A 104 16.92 7.30 -9.63
N VAL A 105 16.76 6.07 -10.12
CA VAL A 105 15.44 5.52 -10.51
C VAL A 105 14.51 5.44 -9.29
N ARG A 106 15.03 4.98 -8.14
CA ARG A 106 14.27 4.95 -6.88
C ARG A 106 13.94 6.34 -6.36
N ALA A 107 14.82 7.32 -6.55
CA ALA A 107 14.60 8.71 -6.16
C ALA A 107 13.44 9.33 -6.96
N VAL A 108 13.30 8.97 -8.24
CA VAL A 108 12.15 9.37 -9.06
C VAL A 108 10.85 8.82 -8.49
N VAL A 109 10.79 7.52 -8.16
CA VAL A 109 9.61 6.93 -7.51
C VAL A 109 9.29 7.66 -6.21
N ALA A 110 10.28 7.84 -5.33
CA ALA A 110 10.11 8.53 -4.06
C ALA A 110 9.63 9.99 -4.25
N GLY A 111 10.10 10.68 -5.29
CA GLY A 111 9.66 12.02 -5.65
C GLY A 111 8.18 12.09 -6.02
N HIS A 112 7.65 11.06 -6.70
CA HIS A 112 6.22 10.97 -6.98
C HIS A 112 5.39 10.56 -5.77
N LEU A 113 5.88 9.62 -4.96
CA LEU A 113 5.21 9.17 -3.74
C LEU A 113 4.95 10.30 -2.75
N ARG A 114 5.84 11.30 -2.70
CA ARG A 114 5.64 12.54 -1.92
C ARG A 114 4.42 13.36 -2.30
N LYS A 115 3.94 13.21 -3.53
CA LYS A 115 2.80 13.96 -4.08
C LYS A 115 1.48 13.23 -3.86
N PHE A 116 1.49 12.04 -3.25
CA PHE A 116 0.28 11.27 -3.05
C PHE A 116 -0.64 12.01 -2.07
N ASP A 117 -1.87 12.19 -2.53
CA ASP A 117 -2.95 12.80 -1.80
C ASP A 117 -4.00 11.74 -1.42
N ARG A 118 -5.12 12.23 -0.88
CA ARG A 118 -6.22 11.39 -0.42
C ARG A 118 -6.70 10.39 -1.47
N LEU A 119 -6.77 10.76 -2.75
CA LEU A 119 -7.25 9.87 -3.82
C LEU A 119 -6.32 8.69 -4.02
N GLN A 120 -5.00 8.90 -4.03
CA GLN A 120 -4.06 7.77 -4.17
C GLN A 120 -4.08 6.88 -2.93
N PHE A 121 -4.23 7.44 -1.71
CA PHE A 121 -4.41 6.60 -0.53
C PHE A 121 -5.68 5.76 -0.59
N LEU A 122 -6.81 6.34 -1.03
CA LEU A 122 -8.05 5.57 -1.23
C LEU A 122 -7.85 4.45 -2.25
N ALA A 123 -7.16 4.71 -3.35
CA ALA A 123 -6.85 3.69 -4.36
C ALA A 123 -6.00 2.54 -3.79
N LEU A 124 -5.03 2.84 -2.91
CA LEU A 124 -4.22 1.82 -2.21
C LEU A 124 -5.08 1.00 -1.22
N LEU A 125 -6.00 1.63 -0.49
CA LEU A 125 -6.92 0.93 0.41
C LEU A 125 -7.86 0.00 -0.35
N GLU A 126 -8.37 0.44 -1.50
CA GLU A 126 -9.22 -0.39 -2.37
C GLU A 126 -8.47 -1.63 -2.86
N ILE A 127 -7.21 -1.50 -3.28
CA ILE A 127 -6.38 -2.65 -3.66
C ILE A 127 -6.17 -3.60 -2.48
N HIS A 128 -5.90 -3.08 -1.28
CA HIS A 128 -5.76 -3.92 -0.08
C HIS A 128 -7.02 -4.74 0.18
N THR A 129 -8.19 -4.08 0.14
CA THR A 129 -9.47 -4.78 0.30
C THR A 129 -9.70 -5.82 -0.78
N ALA A 130 -9.45 -5.48 -2.04
CA ALA A 130 -9.62 -6.39 -3.16
C ALA A 130 -8.68 -7.61 -3.11
N ALA A 131 -7.43 -7.40 -2.68
CA ALA A 131 -6.47 -8.49 -2.51
C ALA A 131 -6.88 -9.43 -1.37
N ARG A 132 -7.36 -8.88 -0.25
CA ARG A 132 -7.88 -9.67 0.87
C ARG A 132 -9.11 -10.51 0.46
N ASP A 133 -9.97 -9.93 -0.36
CA ASP A 133 -11.19 -10.57 -0.84
C ASP A 133 -10.93 -11.49 -2.06
N GLY A 134 -9.65 -11.68 -2.46
CA GLY A 134 -9.24 -12.58 -3.54
C GLY A 134 -9.54 -12.09 -4.96
N LEU A 135 -9.99 -10.84 -5.12
CA LEU A 135 -10.37 -10.25 -6.41
C LEU A 135 -9.16 -9.88 -7.27
N VAL A 136 -8.02 -9.57 -6.63
CA VAL A 136 -6.76 -9.27 -7.32
C VAL A 136 -5.60 -9.99 -6.65
N ARG A 137 -4.54 -10.22 -7.42
CA ARG A 137 -3.28 -10.75 -6.90
C ARG A 137 -2.33 -9.60 -6.59
N LEU A 138 -1.86 -9.55 -5.35
CA LEU A 138 -0.86 -8.61 -4.88
C LEU A 138 0.13 -9.35 -3.99
N ALA A 139 1.44 -9.09 -4.15
CA ALA A 139 2.40 -9.73 -3.27
C ALA A 139 2.25 -9.20 -1.83
N PRO A 140 2.48 -10.04 -0.79
CA PRO A 140 2.12 -9.74 0.60
C PRO A 140 2.69 -8.42 1.16
N ASP A 141 3.88 -8.03 0.71
CA ASP A 141 4.61 -6.88 1.26
C ASP A 141 4.56 -5.64 0.37
N SER A 142 3.89 -5.68 -0.78
CA SER A 142 3.98 -4.60 -1.77
C SER A 142 3.44 -3.30 -1.25
N LEU A 143 2.27 -3.32 -0.60
CA LEU A 143 1.70 -2.13 0.02
C LEU A 143 2.55 -1.67 1.20
N THR A 144 3.00 -2.59 2.04
CA THR A 144 3.82 -2.28 3.22
C THR A 144 5.10 -1.55 2.80
N ARG A 145 5.79 -2.10 1.79
CA ARG A 145 7.02 -1.56 1.24
C ARG A 145 6.79 -0.21 0.56
N LEU A 146 5.69 -0.03 -0.16
CA LEU A 146 5.38 1.23 -0.82
C LEU A 146 5.01 2.33 0.18
N LEU A 147 4.10 2.03 1.12
CA LEU A 147 3.65 2.94 2.17
C LEU A 147 4.79 3.36 3.08
N GLY A 148 5.71 2.46 3.41
CA GLY A 148 6.93 2.78 4.16
C GLY A 148 7.87 3.77 3.45
N ARG A 149 7.61 4.14 2.19
CA ARG A 149 8.37 5.15 1.44
C ARG A 149 7.60 6.44 1.19
N ILE A 150 6.29 6.48 1.47
CA ILE A 150 5.47 7.68 1.30
C ILE A 150 5.59 8.53 2.57
N PRO A 151 6.12 9.77 2.49
CA PRO A 151 6.14 10.66 3.64
C PRO A 151 4.71 10.97 4.12
N ASN A 152 4.52 11.06 5.43
CA ASN A 152 3.22 11.30 6.08
C ASN A 152 2.16 10.21 5.86
N ALA A 153 2.54 9.00 5.37
CA ALA A 153 1.59 7.91 5.18
C ALA A 153 0.84 7.54 6.47
N SER A 154 1.54 7.50 7.60
CA SER A 154 0.93 7.29 8.92
C SER A 154 -0.21 8.28 9.19
N ALA A 155 0.08 9.58 9.14
CA ALA A 155 -0.92 10.63 9.36
C ALA A 155 -2.12 10.56 8.40
N GLN A 156 -1.88 10.25 7.12
CA GLN A 156 -2.96 10.09 6.13
C GLN A 156 -3.84 8.88 6.43
N LEU A 157 -3.26 7.73 6.76
CA LEU A 157 -4.00 6.53 7.10
C LEU A 157 -4.78 6.70 8.40
N VAL A 158 -4.21 7.37 9.41
CA VAL A 158 -4.91 7.69 10.68
C VAL A 158 -6.14 8.56 10.39
N ARG A 159 -6.00 9.58 9.54
CA ARG A 159 -7.12 10.42 9.13
C ARG A 159 -8.21 9.62 8.44
N LEU A 160 -7.85 8.70 7.54
CA LEU A 160 -8.81 7.84 6.84
C LEU A 160 -9.46 6.81 7.76
N ALA A 161 -8.74 6.24 8.72
CA ALA A 161 -9.29 5.33 9.72
C ALA A 161 -10.37 6.00 10.60
N GLY A 162 -10.15 7.28 10.95
CA GLY A 162 -11.09 8.08 11.73
C GLY A 162 -12.24 8.69 10.94
N ASP A 163 -12.24 8.63 9.61
CA ASP A 163 -13.22 9.31 8.76
C ASP A 163 -14.54 8.54 8.69
N ARG A 164 -15.59 9.07 9.32
CA ARG A 164 -16.91 8.43 9.35
C ARG A 164 -17.67 8.47 8.04
N GLY A 165 -17.31 9.38 7.12
CA GLY A 165 -17.90 9.42 5.78
C GLY A 165 -17.35 8.32 4.87
N LEU A 166 -16.27 7.66 5.28
CA LEU A 166 -15.64 6.59 4.52
C LEU A 166 -16.26 5.23 4.83
N ALA A 167 -16.41 4.40 3.80
CA ALA A 167 -16.89 3.02 3.96
C ALA A 167 -16.05 2.25 4.99
N LEU A 168 -16.72 1.51 5.89
CA LEU A 168 -16.08 0.79 6.99
C LEU A 168 -14.95 -0.14 6.53
N LYS A 169 -15.11 -0.80 5.38
CA LYS A 169 -14.08 -1.67 4.79
C LYS A 169 -12.75 -0.94 4.52
N LEU A 170 -12.82 0.33 4.09
CA LEU A 170 -11.63 1.14 3.79
C LEU A 170 -11.01 1.68 5.08
N ARG A 171 -11.84 2.08 6.06
CA ARG A 171 -11.35 2.45 7.40
C ARG A 171 -10.60 1.29 8.05
N ARG A 172 -11.17 0.08 7.98
CA ARG A 172 -10.53 -1.15 8.44
C ARG A 172 -9.22 -1.41 7.72
N ALA A 173 -9.20 -1.29 6.39
CA ALA A 173 -7.97 -1.43 5.59
C ALA A 173 -6.89 -0.43 6.03
N ALA A 174 -7.24 0.82 6.35
CA ALA A 174 -6.29 1.81 6.83
C ALA A 174 -5.67 1.39 8.18
N ILE A 175 -6.50 0.91 9.11
CA ILE A 175 -6.05 0.40 10.42
C ILE A 175 -5.11 -0.80 10.24
N GLU A 176 -5.50 -1.77 9.41
CA GLU A 176 -4.69 -2.96 9.13
C GLU A 176 -3.33 -2.59 8.52
N LEU A 177 -3.30 -1.65 7.57
CA LEU A 177 -2.05 -1.20 6.94
C LEU A 177 -1.17 -0.39 7.89
N ILE A 178 -1.73 0.40 8.81
CA ILE A 178 -0.95 1.07 9.86
C ILE A 178 -0.19 0.05 10.71
N GLY A 179 -0.87 -0.99 11.18
CA GLY A 179 -0.26 -2.06 11.96
C GLY A 179 0.79 -2.85 11.17
N ARG A 180 0.50 -3.19 9.91
CA ARG A 180 1.42 -3.95 9.04
C ARG A 180 2.69 -3.18 8.68
N VAL A 181 2.59 -1.87 8.46
CA VAL A 181 3.77 -1.04 8.16
C VAL A 181 4.61 -0.78 9.40
N GLY A 182 4.01 -0.80 10.59
CA GLY A 182 4.70 -0.49 11.83
C GLY A 182 4.82 1.02 12.08
N PHE A 183 3.78 1.80 11.73
CA PHE A 183 3.74 3.23 12.00
C PHE A 183 3.49 3.52 13.50
N THR A 184 4.54 3.45 14.32
CA THR A 184 4.46 3.60 15.78
C THR A 184 3.95 4.98 16.23
N ASP A 185 4.16 6.01 15.41
CA ASP A 185 3.62 7.37 15.62
C ASP A 185 2.08 7.44 15.56
N ALA A 186 1.42 6.44 14.96
CA ALA A 186 -0.04 6.36 14.92
C ALA A 186 -0.69 5.80 16.20
N ARG A 187 0.11 5.28 17.15
CA ARG A 187 -0.42 4.48 18.28
C ARG A 187 -1.43 5.24 19.13
N GLU A 188 -1.09 6.45 19.58
CA GLU A 188 -1.97 7.26 20.43
C GLU A 188 -3.30 7.57 19.72
N ALA A 189 -3.24 7.90 18.42
CA ALA A 189 -4.41 8.19 17.63
C ALA A 189 -5.32 6.96 17.46
N LEU A 190 -4.74 5.77 17.25
CA LEU A 190 -5.49 4.51 17.17
C LEU A 190 -6.09 4.12 18.53
N ALA A 191 -5.36 4.27 19.63
CA ALA A 191 -5.87 4.00 20.98
C ALA A 191 -7.03 4.95 21.35
N GLY A 192 -6.93 6.23 20.97
CA GLY A 192 -8.01 7.19 21.10
C GLY A 192 -9.23 6.85 20.21
N LEU A 193 -9.02 6.27 19.02
CA LEU A 193 -10.12 5.78 18.19
C LEU A 193 -10.78 4.54 18.80
N GLU A 194 -10.00 3.59 19.32
CA GLU A 194 -10.51 2.39 20.00
C GLU A 194 -11.35 2.76 21.23
N THR A 195 -10.80 3.57 22.14
CA THR A 195 -11.49 4.02 23.36
C THR A 195 -12.82 4.69 23.03
N ARG A 196 -12.85 5.53 22.00
CA ARG A 196 -14.08 6.21 21.57
C ARG A 196 -15.13 5.24 21.01
N ILE A 197 -14.73 4.21 20.26
CA ILE A 197 -15.66 3.20 19.71
C ILE A 197 -16.16 2.27 20.82
N ALA A 198 -15.27 1.82 21.70
CA ALA A 198 -15.60 0.97 22.84
C ALA A 198 -16.51 1.68 23.85
N GLY A 199 -16.22 2.94 24.18
CA GLY A 199 -17.05 3.76 25.06
C GLY A 199 -18.46 3.98 24.50
N ARG A 200 -18.60 4.20 23.19
CA ARG A 200 -19.91 4.27 22.54
C ARG A 200 -20.68 2.94 22.65
N ARG A 201 -19.99 1.80 22.49
CA ARG A 201 -20.60 0.47 22.66
C ARG A 201 -21.20 0.30 24.05
N ALA A 202 -20.42 0.64 25.08
CA ALA A 202 -20.84 0.54 26.47
C ALA A 202 -22.04 1.47 26.76
N GLY A 203 -22.00 2.71 26.26
CA GLY A 203 -23.11 3.66 26.40
C GLY A 203 -24.40 3.19 25.69
N GLN A 204 -24.29 2.60 24.50
CA GLN A 204 -25.44 2.03 23.77
C GLN A 204 -26.03 0.81 24.49
N MET A 205 -25.18 -0.08 25.04
CA MET A 205 -25.66 -1.20 25.85
C MET A 205 -26.41 -0.75 27.11
N ALA A 206 -26.02 0.38 27.71
CA ALA A 206 -26.73 0.99 28.83
C ALA A 206 -28.05 1.69 28.41
N MET A 207 -28.24 2.00 27.12
CA MET A 207 -29.40 2.70 26.57
C MET A 207 -30.04 1.90 25.42
N ALA A 208 -30.48 0.67 25.70
CA ALA A 208 -30.98 -0.30 24.71
C ALA A 208 -32.17 0.16 23.84
N PHE A 209 -32.80 1.30 24.14
CA PHE A 209 -33.94 1.87 23.41
C PHE A 209 -33.55 2.92 22.36
N ALA A 210 -32.27 3.32 22.28
CA ALA A 210 -31.81 4.33 21.32
C ALA A 210 -31.42 3.69 19.96
N PRO A 211 -31.81 4.28 18.80
CA PRO A 211 -31.39 3.81 17.48
C PRO A 211 -29.87 3.75 17.35
N SER A 212 -29.35 2.65 16.80
CA SER A 212 -27.91 2.45 16.64
C SER A 212 -27.43 2.92 15.26
N ASP A 213 -27.27 4.23 15.07
CA ASP A 213 -26.78 4.79 13.80
C ASP A 213 -25.36 4.30 13.42
N HIS A 214 -24.65 3.65 14.35
CA HIS A 214 -23.23 3.28 14.22
C HIS A 214 -22.88 1.87 14.72
N ALA A 215 -23.85 0.95 14.82
CA ALA A 215 -23.59 -0.42 15.31
C ALA A 215 -22.45 -1.11 14.54
N ASP A 216 -22.33 -0.82 13.25
CA ASP A 216 -21.32 -1.42 12.38
C ASP A 216 -19.89 -0.94 12.66
N GLU A 217 -19.69 0.22 13.33
CA GLU A 217 -18.34 0.70 13.69
C GLU A 217 -17.62 -0.24 14.67
N HIS A 218 -18.37 -1.03 15.46
CA HIS A 218 -17.78 -2.01 16.37
C HIS A 218 -16.99 -3.09 15.64
N SER A 219 -17.27 -3.32 14.35
CA SER A 219 -16.51 -4.24 13.50
C SER A 219 -15.05 -3.79 13.29
N LEU A 220 -14.70 -2.53 13.61
CA LEU A 220 -13.34 -2.01 13.53
C LEU A 220 -12.49 -2.38 14.76
N LEU A 221 -13.10 -2.70 15.91
CA LEU A 221 -12.38 -2.96 17.16
C LEU A 221 -11.34 -4.08 17.05
N PRO A 222 -11.62 -5.25 16.44
CA PRO A 222 -10.61 -6.29 16.29
C PRO A 222 -9.40 -5.83 15.47
N ALA A 223 -9.63 -5.03 14.42
CA ALA A 223 -8.53 -4.51 13.60
C ALA A 223 -7.70 -3.48 14.38
N LEU A 224 -8.33 -2.63 15.20
CA LEU A 224 -7.63 -1.67 16.06
C LEU A 224 -6.75 -2.36 17.09
N GLN A 225 -7.29 -3.38 17.76
CA GLN A 225 -6.57 -4.16 18.76
C GLN A 225 -5.36 -4.88 18.15
N GLN A 226 -5.55 -5.53 17.01
CA GLN A 226 -4.46 -6.18 16.27
C GLN A 226 -3.38 -5.18 15.83
N ALA A 227 -3.79 -4.01 15.31
CA ALA A 227 -2.85 -2.98 14.91
C ALA A 227 -2.08 -2.41 16.10
N LEU A 228 -2.75 -2.10 17.21
CA LEU A 228 -2.13 -1.60 18.43
C LEU A 228 -1.14 -2.60 19.04
N GLN A 229 -1.50 -3.89 19.07
CA GLN A 229 -0.61 -4.95 19.51
C GLN A 229 0.64 -5.03 18.62
N ALA A 230 0.47 -5.07 17.30
CA ALA A 230 1.58 -5.10 16.35
C ALA A 230 2.48 -3.86 16.48
N LEU A 231 1.90 -2.67 16.76
CA LEU A 231 2.70 -1.48 17.01
C LEU A 231 3.48 -1.57 18.32
N HIS A 232 2.96 -2.22 19.36
CA HIS A 232 3.62 -2.36 20.66
C HIS A 232 4.85 -3.28 20.60
N GLU A 233 4.79 -4.34 19.78
CA GLU A 233 5.89 -5.30 19.60
C GLU A 233 7.06 -4.74 18.78
N ASN A 234 6.87 -3.61 18.09
CA ASN A 234 7.86 -2.99 17.21
C ASN A 234 8.62 -1.82 17.86
N ASP A 235 8.35 -1.50 19.14
CA ASP A 235 9.14 -0.55 19.95
C ASP A 235 10.39 -1.21 20.55
#